data_AF-A0A0R1LGE0-F1
#
_entry.id   AF-A0A0R1LGE0-F1
#
_cell.length_a   1.000
_cell.length_b   1.000
_cell.length_c   1.000
_cell.angle_alpha   90.00
_cell.angle_beta   90.00
_cell.angle_gamma   90.00
#
_symmetry.space_group_name_H-M   'P 1'
#
loop_
_entity.id
_entity.type
_entity.pdbx_description
1 polymer ?
#
loop_
_entity_poly.entity_id
_entity_poly.type
_entity_poly.pdbx_seq_one_letter_code
_entity_poly.pdbx_strand_id
1 'polypeptide(L)' 'MKVTKTKDVSLEFTTDQYQQIKAMADFHGVTVTTYLRTTILTRTADDVDYRDARANLKMSRGETVSSNDIRQRLGLD' A
#
# COMPACT_ATOMS: atom_id res chain seq x y z
N MET A 1 -15.55 -9.02 -23.37
CA MET A 1 -15.11 -7.89 -22.52
C MET A 1 -15.62 -8.14 -21.10
N LYS A 2 -14.74 -8.29 -20.09
CA LYS A 2 -15.19 -8.34 -18.68
C LYS A 2 -15.63 -6.93 -18.30
N VAL A 3 -16.92 -6.74 -17.99
CA VAL A 3 -17.41 -5.47 -17.45
C VAL A 3 -16.88 -5.36 -16.01
N THR A 4 -15.97 -4.43 -15.77
CA THR A 4 -15.52 -4.10 -14.42
C THR A 4 -16.65 -3.33 -13.73
N LYS A 5 -17.26 -3.92 -12.71
CA LYS A 5 -18.28 -3.22 -11.91
C LYS A 5 -17.58 -2.14 -11.08
N THR A 6 -17.90 -0.88 -11.33
CA THR A 6 -17.49 0.24 -10.48
C THR A 6 -18.45 0.38 -9.30
N LYS A 7 -17.93 0.91 -8.19
CA LYS A 7 -18.70 1.27 -7.00
C LYS A 7 -18.30 2.68 -6.61
N ASP A 8 -19.29 3.52 -6.37
CA ASP A 8 -19.09 4.88 -5.88
C ASP A 8 -19.09 4.89 -4.37
N VAL A 9 -18.29 5.77 -3.79
CA VAL A 9 -18.16 5.96 -2.34
C VAL A 9 -18.19 7.45 -2.06
N SER A 10 -19.08 7.86 -1.15
CA SER A 10 -19.13 9.22 -0.62
C SER A 10 -18.47 9.24 0.75
N LEU A 11 -17.59 10.23 0.98
CA LEU A 11 -16.89 10.45 2.25
C LEU A 11 -17.13 11.90 2.67
N GLU A 12 -17.43 12.10 3.95
CA GLU A 12 -17.58 13.42 4.54
C GLU A 12 -16.34 13.76 5.37
N PHE A 13 -15.85 14.98 5.21
CA PHE A 13 -14.71 15.52 5.93
C PHE A 13 -15.07 16.89 6.46
N THR A 14 -14.47 17.28 7.59
CA THR A 14 -14.48 18.69 7.98
C THR A 14 -13.71 19.52 6.94
N THR A 15 -13.96 20.82 6.89
CA THR A 15 -13.22 21.73 6.01
C THR A 15 -11.71 21.60 6.22
N ASP A 16 -11.26 21.55 7.47
CA ASP A 16 -9.83 21.47 7.80
C ASP A 16 -9.20 20.15 7.30
N GLN A 17 -9.88 19.03 7.51
CA GLN A 17 -9.43 17.73 6.99
C GLN A 17 -9.34 17.74 5.47
N TYR A 18 -10.34 18.30 4.79
CA TYR A 18 -10.34 18.42 3.34
C TYR A 18 -9.18 19.29 2.84
N GLN A 19 -8.89 20.42 3.50
CA GLN A 19 -7.77 21.28 3.11
C GLN A 19 -6.42 20.58 3.28
N GLN A 20 -6.24 19.80 4.35
CA GLN A 20 -5.03 18.98 4.53
C GLN A 20 -4.89 17.95 3.41
N ILE A 21 -5.97 17.23 3.08
CA ILE A 21 -5.97 16.27 1.96
C ILE A 21 -5.65 16.97 0.65
N LYS A 22 -6.24 18.13 0.41
CA LYS A 22 -6.02 18.92 -0.80
C LYS A 22 -4.55 19.38 -0.91
N ALA A 23 -3.97 19.87 0.17
CA ALA A 23 -2.56 20.28 0.18
C ALA A 23 -1.63 19.11 -0.17
N MET A 24 -1.92 17.91 0.33
CA MET A 24 -1.17 16.71 -0.04
C MET A 24 -1.37 16.32 -1.50
N ALA A 25 -2.61 16.36 -2.00
CA ALA A 25 -2.91 16.07 -3.40
C ALA A 25 -2.17 17.05 -4.34
N ASP A 26 -2.18 18.34 -4.02
CA ASP A 26 -1.46 19.39 -4.74
C ASP A 26 0.06 19.14 -4.71
N PHE A 27 0.62 18.80 -3.53
CA PHE A 27 2.04 18.47 -3.36
C PHE A 27 2.47 17.29 -4.24
N HIS A 28 1.62 16.28 -4.39
CA HIS A 28 1.86 15.12 -5.24
C HIS A 28 1.48 15.34 -6.72
N GLY A 29 0.95 16.52 -7.08
CA GLY A 29 0.56 16.85 -8.46
C GLY A 29 -0.62 16.04 -8.98
N VAL A 30 -1.54 15.61 -8.10
CA VAL A 30 -2.69 14.76 -8.45
C VAL A 30 -4.01 15.36 -7.94
N THR A 31 -5.13 14.86 -8.45
CA THR A 31 -6.45 15.26 -7.93
C THR A 31 -6.68 14.71 -6.52
N VAL A 32 -7.54 15.38 -5.74
CA VAL A 32 -7.96 14.91 -4.40
C VAL A 32 -8.50 13.49 -4.45
N THR A 33 -9.34 13.16 -5.44
CA THR A 33 -9.90 11.81 -5.62
C THR A 33 -8.82 10.78 -5.91
N THR A 34 -7.84 11.11 -6.76
CA THR A 34 -6.70 10.24 -7.04
C THR A 34 -5.88 10.02 -5.77
N TYR A 35 -5.57 11.08 -5.04
CA TYR A 35 -4.80 11.00 -3.81
C TYR A 35 -5.49 10.12 -2.76
N LEU A 36 -6.78 10.33 -2.51
CA LEU A 36 -7.58 9.51 -1.58
C LEU A 36 -7.59 8.05 -2.00
N ARG A 37 -7.85 7.77 -3.27
CA ARG A 37 -7.89 6.40 -3.80
C ARG A 37 -6.55 5.69 -3.60
N THR A 38 -5.46 6.34 -3.99
CA THR A 38 -4.11 5.76 -3.85
C THR A 38 -3.78 5.52 -2.39
N THR A 39 -4.04 6.50 -1.51
CA THR A 39 -3.75 6.38 -0.08
C THR A 39 -4.49 5.21 0.57
N ILE A 40 -5.78 5.04 0.26
CA ILE A 40 -6.59 3.92 0.79
C ILE A 40 -6.08 2.57 0.28
N LEU A 41 -5.75 2.48 -1.02
CA LEU A 41 -5.23 1.26 -1.61
C LEU A 41 -3.85 0.89 -1.05
N THR A 42 -2.94 1.87 -0.94
CA THR A 42 -1.62 1.67 -0.33
C THR A 42 -1.75 1.18 1.10
N ARG A 43 -2.61 1.81 1.91
CA ARG A 43 -2.81 1.36 3.30
C ARG A 43 -3.31 -0.09 3.38
N THR A 44 -4.21 -0.47 2.48
CA THR A 44 -4.74 -1.84 2.42
C THR A 44 -3.65 -2.85 2.01
N ALA A 45 -2.79 -2.47 1.06
CA ALA A 45 -1.65 -3.29 0.65
C ALA A 45 -0.64 -3.44 1.80
N ASP A 46 -0.29 -2.35 2.47
CA ASP A 46 0.63 -2.36 3.62
C ASP A 46 0.14 -3.30 4.73
N ASP A 47 -1.15 -3.25 5.07
CA ASP A 47 -1.74 -4.13 6.10
C ASP A 47 -1.67 -5.62 5.71
N VAL A 48 -1.80 -5.93 4.41
CA VAL A 48 -1.60 -7.29 3.87
C VAL A 48 -0.14 -7.70 3.98
N ASP A 49 0.78 -6.84 3.55
CA ASP A 49 2.22 -7.10 3.59
C ASP A 49 2.70 -7.34 5.03
N TYR A 50 2.24 -6.54 5.99
CA TYR A 50 2.55 -6.73 7.41
C TYR A 50 2.03 -8.07 7.94
N ARG A 51 0.82 -8.47 7.56
CA ARG A 51 0.25 -9.75 7.97
C ARG A 51 1.09 -10.91 7.42
N ASP A 52 1.46 -10.84 6.16
CA ASP A 52 2.19 -11.90 5.47
C ASP A 52 3.64 -11.96 5.99
N ALA A 53 4.28 -10.83 6.26
CA ALA A 53 5.57 -10.75 6.95
C ALA A 53 5.53 -11.42 8.34
N ARG A 54 4.48 -11.16 9.13
CA ARG A 54 4.30 -11.83 10.44
C ARG A 54 4.09 -13.34 10.29
N ALA A 55 3.39 -13.80 9.26
CA ALA A 55 3.21 -15.21 8.99
C ALA A 55 4.55 -15.87 8.64
N ASN A 56 5.33 -15.25 7.75
CA ASN A 56 6.65 -15.73 7.34
C ASN A 56 7.62 -15.82 8.53
N LEU A 57 7.66 -14.80 9.40
CA LEU A 57 8.49 -14.83 10.63
C LEU A 57 8.09 -15.95 11.59
N LYS A 58 6.80 -16.24 11.73
CA LYS A 58 6.33 -17.38 12.54
C LYS A 58 6.72 -18.72 11.91
N MET A 59 6.57 -18.83 10.59
CA MET A 59 6.91 -20.06 9.86
C MET A 59 8.41 -20.34 9.85
N SER A 60 9.25 -19.30 9.81
CA SER A 60 10.71 -19.49 9.83
C SER A 60 11.23 -20.00 11.17
N ARG A 61 10.45 -19.92 12.26
CA ARG A 61 10.89 -20.36 13.60
C ARG A 61 12.24 -19.77 14.05
N GLY A 62 12.59 -18.57 13.56
CA GLY A 62 13.87 -17.92 13.85
C GLY A 62 15.03 -18.36 12.96
N GLU A 63 14.80 -19.22 11.97
CA GLU A 63 15.78 -19.52 10.93
C GLU A 63 16.09 -18.26 10.11
N THR A 64 17.38 -18.04 9.86
CA THR A 64 17.88 -16.94 9.04
C THR A 64 18.55 -17.52 7.80
N VAL A 65 18.54 -16.75 6.72
CA VAL A 65 19.21 -17.11 5.46
C VAL A 65 20.36 -16.15 5.26
N SER A 66 21.47 -16.63 4.71
CA SER A 66 22.62 -15.77 4.46
C SER A 66 22.32 -14.77 3.34
N SER A 67 22.96 -13.60 3.39
CA SER A 67 22.80 -12.60 2.33
C SER A 67 23.26 -13.15 0.97
N ASN A 68 24.29 -14.02 0.95
CA ASN A 68 24.78 -14.64 -0.28
C ASN A 68 23.74 -15.57 -0.90
N ASP A 69 23.09 -16.42 -0.10
CA ASP A 69 22.04 -17.33 -0.60
C ASP A 69 20.86 -16.56 -1.20
N ILE A 70 20.53 -15.39 -0.63
CA ILE A 70 19.49 -14.52 -1.17
C ILE A 70 19.91 -13.89 -2.49
N ARG A 71 21.16 -13.41 -2.62
CA ARG A 71 21.66 -12.83 -3.87
C ARG A 71 21.66 -13.86 -5.01
N GLN A 72 22.03 -15.10 -4.70
CA GLN A 72 21.98 -16.21 -5.66
C GLN A 72 20.55 -16.50 -6.13
N ARG A 73 19.59 -16.55 -5.20
CA ARG A 73 18.16 -16.77 -5.53
C ARG A 73 17.58 -15.66 -6.39
N LEU A 74 18.05 -14.42 -6.21
CA LEU A 74 17.58 -13.25 -6.95
C LEU A 74 18.33 -13.03 -8.28
N GLY A 75 19.36 -13.83 -8.57
CA GLY A 75 20.20 -13.66 -9.75
C GLY A 75 21.04 -12.37 -9.70
N LEU A 76 21.49 -11.97 -8.51
CA LEU A 76 22.27 -10.74 -8.25
C LEU A 76 23.75 -11.03 -7.94
N ASP A 77 24.22 -12.21 -8.35
CA ASP A 77 25.59 -12.70 -8.16
C ASP A 77 26.53 -12.30 -9.31
#